data_AF-A0A8S0GSM5-F1
#
_entry.id   AF-A0A8S0GSM5-F1
#
_cell.length_a   1.000
_cell.length_b   1.000
_cell.length_c   1.000
_cell.angle_alpha   90.00
_cell.angle_beta   90.00
_cell.angle_gamma   90.00
#
_symmetry.space_group_name_H-M   'P 1'
#
loop_
_entity.id
_entity.type
_entity.pdbx_description
1 polymer ?
#
loop_
_entity_poly.entity_id
_entity_poly.type
_entity_poly.pdbx_seq_one_letter_code
_entity_poly.pdbx_strand_id
1 'polypeptide(L)'
;MLGFGAQLWRWPNKLAQALSLATPSYRCNAHVIEALGEQHLQAVRIRQGRRTLEIPCDYLACGFGLVPNVRLASHLGCRLEQGAIAVDQQQRSSLPQVLAAGECTGIGGSELALIEGRIAGCVASGQADRAAELIQQRRHWQHFAERLLRHFELQPQVLQLARADTLLCRCEDVPYAAVAAAPDWAQAKLQSRCGMGACQGRVCASAAHRLFGWAPTPPRAPLVPARIATLLLDSQQARPGADNATGGP
;
A
#
# COMPACT_ATOMS: atom_id res chain seq x y z
N MET A 1 -20.63 -4.98 11.16
CA MET A 1 -19.71 -5.14 12.31
C MET A 1 -20.04 -6.32 13.22
N LEU A 2 -21.32 -6.65 13.47
CA LEU A 2 -21.69 -7.80 14.33
C LEU A 2 -21.01 -9.12 13.91
N GLY A 3 -20.90 -9.39 12.60
CA GLY A 3 -20.25 -10.61 12.09
C GLY A 3 -18.75 -10.71 12.38
N PHE A 4 -17.99 -9.63 12.23
CA PHE A 4 -16.54 -9.63 12.50
C PHE A 4 -16.26 -9.68 14.00
N GLY A 5 -16.91 -8.83 14.79
CA GLY A 5 -16.73 -8.74 16.24
C GLY A 5 -17.06 -10.05 16.95
N ALA A 6 -18.13 -10.75 16.54
CA ALA A 6 -18.53 -12.03 17.11
C ALA A 6 -17.51 -13.18 16.91
N GLN A 7 -16.52 -13.00 16.02
CA GLN A 7 -15.48 -13.99 15.76
C GLN A 7 -14.14 -13.66 16.44
N LEU A 8 -14.00 -12.47 17.04
CA LEU A 8 -12.74 -12.01 17.62
C LEU A 8 -12.28 -12.85 18.82
N TRP A 9 -13.15 -13.63 19.46
CA TRP A 9 -12.74 -14.57 20.52
C TRP A 9 -11.69 -15.60 20.05
N ARG A 10 -11.60 -15.87 18.74
CA ARG A 10 -10.57 -16.73 18.15
C ARG A 10 -9.17 -16.09 18.14
N TRP A 11 -9.09 -14.78 18.37
CA TRP A 11 -7.86 -13.97 18.46
C TRP A 11 -7.92 -13.08 19.71
N PRO A 12 -7.66 -13.63 20.90
CA PRO A 12 -7.90 -12.93 22.17
C PRO A 12 -7.12 -11.62 22.29
N ASN A 13 -5.92 -11.54 21.70
CA ASN A 13 -5.13 -10.30 21.64
C ASN A 13 -5.85 -9.21 20.82
N LYS A 14 -6.48 -9.57 19.69
CA LYS A 14 -7.26 -8.65 18.86
C LYS A 14 -8.55 -8.24 19.52
N LEU A 15 -9.19 -9.13 20.28
CA LEU A 15 -10.35 -8.77 21.09
C LEU A 15 -9.98 -7.73 22.16
N ALA A 16 -8.89 -7.96 22.90
CA ALA A 16 -8.39 -7.00 23.89
C ALA A 16 -8.02 -5.66 23.24
N GLN A 17 -7.35 -5.68 22.08
CA GLN A 17 -7.06 -4.49 21.30
C GLN A 17 -8.34 -3.75 20.90
N ALA A 18 -9.36 -4.45 20.41
CA ALA A 18 -10.63 -3.83 20.02
C ALA A 18 -11.32 -3.13 21.20
N LEU A 19 -11.29 -3.75 22.39
CA LEU A 19 -11.82 -3.15 23.62
C LEU A 19 -11.05 -1.89 24.03
N SER A 20 -9.72 -1.87 23.89
CA SER A 20 -8.91 -0.68 24.18
C SER A 20 -9.16 0.49 23.23
N LEU A 21 -9.69 0.22 22.04
CA LEU A 21 -10.00 1.21 21.01
C LEU A 21 -11.47 1.66 21.06
N ALA A 22 -12.27 1.12 21.98
CA ALA A 22 -13.68 1.46 22.10
C ALA A 22 -13.82 2.94 22.49
N THR A 23 -14.52 3.70 21.65
CA THR A 23 -14.79 5.12 21.90
C THR A 23 -16.21 5.46 21.49
N PRO A 24 -16.94 6.28 22.26
CA PRO A 24 -18.30 6.73 21.90
C PRO A 24 -18.31 7.56 20.60
N SER A 25 -17.16 8.12 20.20
CA SER A 25 -17.03 8.86 18.95
C SER A 25 -16.94 7.98 17.71
N TYR A 26 -16.84 6.66 17.87
CA TYR A 26 -16.75 5.73 16.75
C TYR A 26 -18.11 5.57 16.06
N ARG A 27 -18.19 5.98 14.78
CA ARG A 27 -19.42 5.93 13.99
C ARG A 27 -19.37 4.77 12.99
N CYS A 28 -20.09 3.71 13.33
CA CYS A 28 -20.28 2.58 12.41
C CYS A 28 -21.14 2.98 11.21
N ASN A 29 -20.88 2.33 10.06
CA ASN A 29 -21.61 2.53 8.82
C ASN A 29 -21.71 4.01 8.42
N ALA A 30 -20.58 4.70 8.55
CA ALA A 30 -20.44 6.11 8.19
C ALA A 30 -19.28 6.31 7.21
N HIS A 31 -19.43 7.25 6.28
CA HIS A 31 -18.36 7.71 5.41
C HIS A 31 -18.48 9.22 5.17
N VAL A 32 -17.36 9.87 4.90
CA VAL A 32 -17.29 11.29 4.55
C VAL A 32 -17.77 11.45 3.11
N ILE A 33 -18.68 12.39 2.87
CA ILE A 33 -19.17 12.77 1.54
C ILE A 33 -18.46 14.03 1.06
N GLU A 34 -18.20 14.98 1.98
CA GLU A 34 -17.65 16.28 1.62
C GLU A 34 -16.87 16.90 2.78
N ALA A 35 -15.78 17.59 2.44
CA ALA A 35 -15.04 18.47 3.32
C ALA A 35 -15.54 19.91 3.11
N LEU A 36 -15.86 20.61 4.20
CA LEU A 36 -16.47 21.94 4.18
C LEU A 36 -15.48 22.98 4.71
N GLY A 37 -15.39 24.11 4.01
CA GLY A 37 -14.54 25.23 4.37
C GLY A 37 -14.04 25.97 3.11
N GLU A 38 -13.54 27.19 3.30
CA GLU A 38 -13.00 28.00 2.19
C GLU A 38 -11.47 27.88 2.10
N GLN A 39 -10.75 28.50 3.05
CA GLN A 39 -9.28 28.46 3.09
C GLN A 39 -8.73 27.27 3.88
N HIS A 40 -9.51 26.76 4.84
CA HIS A 40 -9.16 25.63 5.70
C HIS A 40 -10.41 24.81 5.99
N LEU A 41 -10.21 23.56 6.43
CA LEU A 41 -11.30 22.68 6.84
C LEU A 41 -11.97 23.24 8.11
N GLN A 42 -13.30 23.31 8.09
CA GLN A 42 -14.12 23.77 9.23
C GLN A 42 -15.09 22.68 9.69
N ALA A 43 -15.54 21.83 8.76
CA ALA A 43 -16.43 20.72 9.07
C ALA A 43 -16.33 19.62 8.01
N VAL A 44 -16.88 18.45 8.33
CA VAL A 44 -17.11 17.38 7.36
C VAL A 44 -18.58 17.01 7.33
N ARG A 45 -19.08 16.76 6.13
CA ARG A 45 -20.38 16.16 5.91
C ARG A 45 -20.22 14.64 5.78
N ILE A 46 -20.87 13.90 6.65
CA ILE A 46 -20.85 12.43 6.65
C ILE A 46 -22.23 11.85 6.32
N ARG A 47 -22.23 10.71 5.64
CA ARG A 47 -23.40 9.82 5.54
C ARG A 47 -23.29 8.79 6.64
N GLN A 48 -24.32 8.63 7.48
CA GLN A 48 -24.43 7.53 8.44
C GLN A 48 -25.76 6.79 8.24
N GLY A 49 -25.71 5.62 7.61
CA GLY A 49 -26.91 4.95 7.10
C GLY A 49 -27.67 5.86 6.13
N ARG A 50 -28.92 6.22 6.46
CA ARG A 50 -29.72 7.16 5.64
C ARG A 50 -29.53 8.63 6.02
N ARG A 51 -28.92 8.93 7.17
CA ARG A 51 -28.80 10.29 7.70
C ARG A 51 -27.57 10.99 7.16
N THR A 52 -27.69 12.27 6.89
CA THR A 52 -26.55 13.16 6.62
C THR A 52 -26.32 14.01 7.87
N LEU A 53 -25.07 14.09 8.32
CA LEU A 53 -24.68 14.86 9.49
C LEU A 53 -23.48 15.74 9.14
N GLU A 54 -23.39 16.91 9.75
CA GLU A 54 -22.22 17.77 9.69
C GLU A 54 -21.52 17.74 11.04
N ILE A 55 -20.20 17.61 11.00
CA ILE A 55 -19.36 17.51 12.19
C ILE A 55 -18.26 18.58 12.06
N PRO A 56 -18.22 19.59 12.95
CA PRO A 56 -17.12 20.54 13.01
C PRO A 56 -15.79 19.83 13.27
N CYS A 57 -14.76 20.15 12.49
CA CYS A 57 -13.41 19.66 12.71
C CYS A 57 -12.37 20.50 11.94
N ASP A 58 -11.17 20.58 12.51
CA ASP A 58 -10.03 21.29 11.90
C ASP A 58 -9.17 20.36 11.03
N TYR A 59 -9.30 19.04 11.20
CA TYR A 59 -8.54 18.03 10.48
C TYR A 59 -9.41 16.88 9.98
N LEU A 60 -9.05 16.38 8.81
CA LEU A 60 -9.65 15.21 8.19
C LEU A 60 -8.56 14.22 7.76
N ALA A 61 -8.62 13.01 8.29
CA ALA A 61 -7.83 11.88 7.82
C ALA A 61 -8.76 10.84 7.18
N CYS A 62 -8.58 10.59 5.89
CA CYS A 62 -9.33 9.58 5.15
C CYS A 62 -8.44 8.37 4.86
N GLY A 63 -8.91 7.18 5.24
CA GLY A 63 -8.28 5.90 4.90
C GLY A 63 -9.24 5.04 4.10
N PHE A 64 -8.81 4.62 2.91
CA PHE A 64 -9.60 3.75 2.01
C PHE A 64 -9.00 2.34 1.90
N GLY A 65 -8.35 1.89 2.97
CA GLY A 65 -7.58 0.65 2.98
C GLY A 65 -6.13 0.84 2.54
N LEU A 66 -5.43 -0.29 2.36
CA LEU A 66 -4.01 -0.37 2.04
C LEU A 66 -3.81 -1.03 0.68
N VAL A 67 -2.71 -0.67 0.01
CA VAL A 67 -2.30 -1.24 -1.28
C VAL A 67 -0.91 -1.84 -1.12
N PRO A 68 -0.70 -3.13 -1.47
CA PRO A 68 0.62 -3.74 -1.44
C PRO A 68 1.64 -2.94 -2.25
N ASN A 69 2.79 -2.63 -1.66
CA ASN A 69 3.86 -1.95 -2.37
C ASN A 69 4.68 -2.95 -3.19
N VAL A 70 4.28 -3.12 -4.45
CA VAL A 70 4.91 -4.06 -5.38
C VAL A 70 5.95 -3.42 -6.31
N ARG A 71 6.25 -2.12 -6.15
CA ARG A 71 7.00 -1.34 -7.15
C ARG A 71 8.40 -1.91 -7.43
N LEU A 72 9.16 -2.20 -6.38
CA LEU A 72 10.51 -2.77 -6.53
C LEU A 72 10.46 -4.17 -7.14
N ALA A 73 9.60 -5.04 -6.61
CA ALA A 73 9.47 -6.41 -7.09
C ALA A 73 9.02 -6.48 -8.55
N SER A 74 8.04 -5.66 -8.94
CA SER A 74 7.61 -5.52 -10.34
C SER A 74 8.74 -5.03 -11.24
N HIS A 75 9.54 -4.06 -10.79
CA HIS A 75 10.72 -3.59 -11.52
C HIS A 75 11.78 -4.69 -11.70
N LEU A 76 11.95 -5.57 -10.70
CA LEU A 76 12.83 -6.73 -10.78
C LEU A 76 12.28 -7.86 -11.65
N GLY A 77 11.01 -7.80 -12.08
CA GLY A 77 10.35 -8.86 -12.84
C GLY A 77 9.74 -9.99 -11.98
N CYS A 78 9.52 -9.74 -10.68
CA CYS A 78 8.75 -10.68 -9.85
C CYS A 78 7.31 -10.78 -10.35
N ARG A 79 6.77 -12.00 -10.35
CA ARG A 79 5.36 -12.24 -10.65
C ARG A 79 4.47 -11.61 -9.58
N LEU A 80 3.39 -10.99 -10.02
CA LEU A 80 2.35 -10.44 -9.15
C LEU A 80 1.06 -11.24 -9.30
N GLU A 81 0.37 -11.46 -8.19
CA GLU A 81 -0.92 -12.13 -8.14
C GLU A 81 -1.85 -11.30 -7.25
N GLN A 82 -3.07 -11.02 -7.74
CA GLN A 82 -4.08 -10.24 -7.02
C GLN A 82 -3.57 -8.88 -6.47
N GLY A 83 -2.64 -8.24 -7.19
CA GLY A 83 -2.07 -6.95 -6.81
C GLY A 83 -0.97 -7.00 -5.74
N ALA A 84 -0.48 -8.18 -5.37
CA ALA A 84 0.62 -8.40 -4.43
C ALA A 84 1.75 -9.22 -5.07
N ILE A 85 2.92 -9.27 -4.44
CA ILE A 85 4.02 -10.14 -4.87
C ILE A 85 3.63 -11.60 -4.63
N ALA A 86 3.65 -12.41 -5.68
CA ALA A 86 3.38 -13.84 -5.56
C ALA A 86 4.55 -14.53 -4.86
N VAL A 87 4.27 -15.22 -3.75
CA VAL A 87 5.26 -15.97 -2.98
C VAL A 87 4.77 -17.38 -2.64
N ASP A 88 5.71 -18.30 -2.47
CA ASP A 88 5.42 -19.64 -1.97
C ASP A 88 5.27 -19.67 -0.43
N GLN A 89 5.05 -20.87 0.12
CA GLN A 89 4.91 -21.02 1.58
C GLN A 89 6.18 -20.64 2.35
N GLN A 90 7.34 -20.66 1.71
CA GLN A 90 8.65 -20.29 2.26
C GLN A 90 9.02 -18.83 1.98
N GLN A 91 8.06 -18.01 1.50
CA GLN A 91 8.25 -16.59 1.19
C GLN A 91 9.22 -16.32 0.03
N ARG A 92 9.44 -17.31 -0.84
CA ARG A 92 10.22 -17.15 -2.07
C ARG A 92 9.32 -16.59 -3.16
N SER A 93 9.79 -15.56 -3.85
CA SER A 93 9.11 -15.03 -5.03
C SER A 93 9.35 -15.92 -6.26
N SER A 94 8.88 -15.47 -7.43
CA SER A 94 9.20 -16.12 -8.70
C SER A 94 10.68 -16.04 -9.10
N LEU A 95 11.48 -15.19 -8.44
CA LEU A 95 12.92 -15.10 -8.67
C LEU A 95 13.67 -15.83 -7.55
N PRO A 96 14.57 -16.78 -7.86
CA PRO A 96 15.17 -17.68 -6.86
C PRO A 96 15.89 -16.98 -5.69
N GLN A 97 16.47 -15.80 -5.95
CA GLN A 97 17.26 -15.05 -4.96
C GLN A 97 16.46 -13.92 -4.28
N VAL A 98 15.16 -13.81 -4.57
CA VAL A 98 14.31 -12.75 -4.03
C VAL A 98 13.24 -13.37 -3.14
N LEU A 99 13.31 -13.06 -1.85
CA LEU A 99 12.24 -13.31 -0.90
C LEU A 99 11.41 -12.04 -0.71
N ALA A 100 10.13 -12.21 -0.43
CA ALA A 100 9.22 -11.13 -0.08
C ALA A 100 8.34 -11.55 1.08
N ALA A 101 8.04 -10.62 1.99
CA ALA A 101 7.28 -10.89 3.19
C ALA A 101 6.55 -9.63 3.68
N GLY A 102 5.46 -9.83 4.40
CA GLY A 102 4.65 -8.74 4.94
C GLY A 102 3.72 -8.14 3.90
N GLU A 103 3.35 -6.87 4.07
CA GLU A 103 2.21 -6.33 3.33
C GLU A 103 2.40 -6.20 1.81
N CYS A 104 3.64 -6.32 1.32
CA CYS A 104 3.92 -6.41 -0.12
C CYS A 104 3.49 -7.76 -0.74
N THR A 105 3.30 -8.81 0.08
CA THR A 105 2.76 -10.12 -0.33
C THR A 105 1.25 -10.24 -0.04
N GLY A 106 0.62 -9.18 0.47
CA GLY A 106 -0.81 -9.10 0.76
C GLY A 106 -1.07 -8.40 2.10
N ILE A 107 -2.19 -7.68 2.21
CA ILE A 107 -2.51 -6.93 3.43
C ILE A 107 -3.10 -7.86 4.50
N GLY A 108 -2.38 -8.07 5.61
CA GLY A 108 -2.85 -8.94 6.70
C GLY A 108 -2.54 -8.49 8.12
N GLY A 109 -1.97 -7.31 8.30
CA GLY A 109 -1.62 -6.76 9.60
C GLY A 109 -0.27 -7.22 10.13
N SER A 110 0.13 -6.63 11.27
CA SER A 110 1.50 -6.75 11.79
C SER A 110 1.86 -8.17 12.21
N GLU A 111 0.95 -8.93 12.82
CA GLU A 111 1.24 -10.29 13.27
C GLU A 111 1.55 -11.24 12.11
N LEU A 112 0.79 -11.13 11.02
CA LEU A 112 1.06 -11.92 9.81
C LEU A 112 2.41 -11.49 9.21
N ALA A 113 2.63 -10.19 9.05
CA ALA A 113 3.85 -9.66 8.45
C ALA A 113 5.12 -10.03 9.24
N LEU A 114 5.04 -10.04 10.57
CA LEU A 114 6.16 -10.44 11.42
C LEU A 114 6.51 -11.92 11.25
N ILE A 115 5.52 -12.80 11.16
CA ILE A 115 5.76 -14.23 10.94
C ILE A 115 6.31 -14.49 9.55
N GLU A 116 5.74 -13.86 8.53
CA GLU A 116 6.25 -13.92 7.15
C GLU A 116 7.70 -13.45 7.06
N GLY A 117 8.04 -12.33 7.71
CA GLY A 117 9.41 -11.84 7.78
C GLY A 117 10.36 -12.82 8.47
N ARG A 118 9.92 -13.46 9.56
CA ARG A 118 10.70 -14.51 10.23
C ARG A 118 10.90 -15.74 9.34
N ILE A 119 9.88 -16.18 8.61
CA ILE A 119 9.99 -17.28 7.65
C ILE A 119 11.03 -16.93 6.58
N ALA A 120 10.91 -15.75 5.96
CA ALA A 120 11.86 -15.29 4.94
C ALA A 120 13.29 -15.23 5.49
N GLY A 121 13.49 -14.71 6.70
CA GLY A 121 14.80 -14.68 7.36
C GLY A 121 15.38 -16.07 7.66
N CYS A 122 14.56 -17.01 8.13
CA CYS A 122 14.98 -18.39 8.37
C CYS A 122 15.38 -19.06 7.06
N VAL A 123 14.60 -18.89 5.99
CA VAL A 123 14.89 -19.46 4.67
C VAL A 123 16.17 -18.85 4.07
N ALA A 124 16.34 -17.53 4.18
CA ALA A 124 17.54 -16.84 3.70
C ALA A 124 18.81 -17.26 4.45
N SER A 125 18.68 -17.65 5.72
CA SER A 125 19.80 -18.09 6.58
C SER A 125 19.99 -19.61 6.63
N GLY A 126 19.23 -20.39 5.86
CA GLY A 126 19.35 -21.86 5.81
C GLY A 126 18.73 -22.60 7.02
N GLN A 127 17.93 -21.95 7.84
CA GLN A 127 17.26 -22.54 9.02
C GLN A 127 15.92 -23.19 8.66
N ALA A 128 15.96 -24.29 7.91
CA ALA A 128 14.76 -24.94 7.34
C ALA A 128 13.75 -25.42 8.41
N ASP A 129 14.22 -26.06 9.48
CA ASP A 129 13.35 -26.58 10.53
C ASP A 129 12.57 -25.48 11.24
N ARG A 130 13.26 -24.37 11.55
CA ARG A 130 12.64 -23.19 12.16
C ARG A 130 11.61 -22.54 11.25
N ALA A 131 11.88 -22.50 9.94
CA ALA A 131 10.91 -21.99 8.96
C ALA A 131 9.64 -22.86 8.94
N ALA A 132 9.78 -24.19 9.00
CA ALA A 132 8.64 -25.11 8.98
C ALA A 132 7.68 -24.91 10.16
N GLU A 133 8.20 -24.70 11.37
CA GLU A 133 7.40 -24.38 12.56
C GLU A 133 6.59 -23.08 12.38
N LEU A 134 7.24 -22.04 11.87
CA LEU A 134 6.62 -20.73 11.65
C LEU A 134 5.54 -20.77 10.56
N ILE A 135 5.72 -21.59 9.52
CA ILE A 135 4.73 -21.78 8.45
C ILE A 135 3.40 -22.32 9.01
N GLN A 136 3.46 -23.21 10.00
CA GLN A 136 2.24 -23.70 10.66
C GLN A 136 1.53 -22.59 11.45
N GLN A 137 2.29 -21.77 12.18
CA GLN A 137 1.76 -20.65 12.95
C GLN A 137 1.16 -19.55 12.05
N ARG A 138 1.72 -19.36 10.85
CA ARG A 138 1.25 -18.35 9.89
C ARG A 138 -0.23 -18.52 9.52
N ARG A 139 -0.72 -19.77 9.40
CA ARG A 139 -2.10 -20.08 8.99
C ARG A 139 -3.14 -19.40 9.89
N HIS A 140 -2.86 -19.31 11.19
CA HIS A 140 -3.74 -18.66 12.16
C HIS A 140 -3.96 -17.16 11.84
N TRP A 141 -2.90 -16.46 11.45
CA TRP A 141 -2.95 -15.04 11.12
C TRP A 141 -3.42 -14.78 9.69
N GLN A 142 -3.18 -15.71 8.75
CA GLN A 142 -3.79 -15.66 7.42
C GLN A 142 -5.32 -15.70 7.52
N HIS A 143 -5.86 -16.58 8.39
CA HIS A 143 -7.30 -16.63 8.59
C HIS A 143 -7.86 -15.32 9.17
N PHE A 144 -7.11 -14.65 10.06
CA PHE A 144 -7.50 -13.33 10.56
C PHE A 144 -7.51 -12.28 9.43
N ALA A 145 -6.45 -12.23 8.64
CA ALA A 145 -6.29 -11.30 7.52
C ALA A 145 -7.43 -11.44 6.50
N GLU A 146 -7.74 -12.66 6.07
CA GLU A 146 -8.84 -12.95 5.15
C GLU A 146 -10.19 -12.45 5.69
N ARG A 147 -10.44 -12.63 7.00
CA ARG A 147 -11.67 -12.16 7.64
C ARG A 147 -11.73 -10.64 7.68
N LEU A 148 -10.62 -9.99 8.01
CA LEU A 148 -10.53 -8.53 8.06
C LEU A 148 -10.79 -7.94 6.68
N LEU A 149 -10.09 -8.41 5.64
CA LEU A 149 -10.28 -7.93 4.27
C LEU A 149 -11.72 -8.05 3.78
N ARG A 150 -12.39 -9.17 4.06
CA ARG A 150 -13.79 -9.37 3.66
C ARG A 150 -14.79 -8.45 4.38
N HIS A 151 -14.55 -8.12 5.66
CA HIS A 151 -15.51 -7.32 6.44
C HIS A 151 -15.30 -5.82 6.33
N PHE A 152 -14.10 -5.39 5.94
CA PHE A 152 -13.71 -3.97 5.80
C PHE A 152 -13.48 -3.58 4.33
N GLU A 153 -14.07 -4.33 3.40
CA GLU A 153 -14.10 -3.94 1.99
C GLU A 153 -14.78 -2.57 1.82
N LEU A 154 -14.24 -1.77 0.90
CA LEU A 154 -14.79 -0.45 0.59
C LEU A 154 -16.22 -0.57 0.07
N GLN A 155 -17.10 0.26 0.62
CA GLN A 155 -18.46 0.36 0.12
C GLN A 155 -18.47 0.95 -1.30
N PRO A 156 -19.19 0.37 -2.27
CA PRO A 156 -19.21 0.86 -3.66
C PRO A 156 -19.60 2.34 -3.79
N GLN A 157 -20.44 2.84 -2.87
CA GLN A 157 -20.85 4.25 -2.83
C GLN A 157 -19.67 5.21 -2.64
N VAL A 158 -18.62 4.80 -1.93
CA VAL A 158 -17.42 5.61 -1.73
C VAL A 158 -16.68 5.85 -3.04
N LEU A 159 -16.73 4.89 -3.98
CA LEU A 159 -16.11 5.01 -5.30
C LEU A 159 -16.88 5.97 -6.23
N GLN A 160 -18.07 6.41 -5.83
CA GLN A 160 -18.93 7.31 -6.61
C GLN A 160 -18.94 8.75 -6.07
N LEU A 161 -18.11 9.06 -5.07
CA LEU A 161 -18.07 10.38 -4.44
C LEU A 161 -17.36 11.44 -5.30
N ALA A 162 -16.49 11.03 -6.22
CA ALA A 162 -15.69 11.95 -7.02
C ALA A 162 -16.59 12.77 -7.95
N ARG A 163 -16.49 14.10 -7.84
CA ARG A 163 -17.10 15.08 -8.75
C ARG A 163 -16.12 15.44 -9.87
N ALA A 164 -16.61 16.10 -10.91
CA ALA A 164 -15.80 16.52 -12.06
C ALA A 164 -14.54 17.31 -11.66
N ASP A 165 -14.66 18.18 -10.65
CA ASP A 165 -13.61 19.05 -10.11
C ASP A 165 -12.75 18.39 -9.02
N THR A 166 -13.08 17.17 -8.59
CA THR A 166 -12.33 16.48 -7.54
C THR A 166 -10.92 16.17 -8.02
N LEU A 167 -9.89 16.64 -7.31
CA LEU A 167 -8.50 16.38 -7.66
C LEU A 167 -8.18 14.89 -7.54
N LEU A 168 -7.87 14.24 -8.67
CA LEU A 168 -7.35 12.88 -8.69
C LEU A 168 -5.83 12.86 -8.47
N CYS A 169 -5.10 13.81 -9.08
CA CYS A 169 -3.65 13.92 -8.94
C CYS A 169 -3.25 15.25 -8.32
N ARG A 170 -2.95 15.25 -7.02
CA ARG A 170 -2.51 16.45 -6.29
C ARG A 170 -1.15 17.00 -6.76
N CYS A 171 -0.25 16.17 -7.27
CA CYS A 171 1.07 16.65 -7.68
C CYS A 171 1.03 17.49 -8.97
N GLU A 172 0.04 17.27 -9.83
CA GLU A 172 -0.11 17.96 -11.13
C GLU A 172 -1.47 18.68 -11.22
N ASP A 173 -2.19 18.79 -10.09
CA ASP A 173 -3.52 19.40 -9.97
C ASP A 173 -4.55 18.96 -11.02
N VAL A 174 -4.54 17.65 -11.32
CA VAL A 174 -5.43 17.07 -12.33
C VAL A 174 -6.79 16.71 -11.72
N PRO A 175 -7.90 17.30 -12.21
CA PRO A 175 -9.25 16.96 -11.77
C PRO A 175 -9.72 15.63 -12.37
N TYR A 176 -10.70 14.99 -11.72
CA TYR A 176 -11.29 13.72 -12.13
C TYR A 176 -11.82 13.77 -13.57
N ALA A 177 -12.50 14.86 -13.96
CA ALA A 177 -13.04 15.02 -15.31
C ALA A 177 -11.98 14.96 -16.42
N ALA A 178 -10.75 15.38 -16.13
CA ALA A 178 -9.66 15.37 -17.12
C ALA A 178 -9.17 13.96 -17.47
N VAL A 179 -9.52 12.95 -16.67
CA VAL A 179 -9.12 11.55 -16.93
C VAL A 179 -10.30 10.61 -17.13
N ALA A 180 -11.52 11.00 -16.75
CA ALA A 180 -12.67 10.10 -16.72
C ALA A 180 -13.02 9.47 -18.08
N ALA A 181 -12.68 10.14 -19.19
CA ALA A 181 -12.89 9.64 -20.54
C ALA A 181 -11.71 8.83 -21.11
N ALA A 182 -10.58 8.75 -20.39
CA ALA A 182 -9.42 8.01 -20.86
C ALA A 182 -9.70 6.49 -20.82
N PRO A 183 -9.24 5.73 -21.83
CA PRO A 183 -9.47 4.28 -21.86
C PRO A 183 -8.60 3.53 -20.84
N ASP A 184 -7.42 4.07 -20.52
CA ASP A 184 -6.45 3.43 -19.65
C ASP A 184 -5.53 4.46 -18.95
N TRP A 185 -4.71 3.95 -18.02
CA TRP A 185 -3.75 4.74 -17.26
C TRP A 185 -2.71 5.46 -18.13
N ALA A 186 -2.27 4.86 -19.24
CA ALA A 186 -1.26 5.44 -20.09
C ALA A 186 -1.80 6.65 -20.86
N GLN A 187 -3.01 6.54 -21.40
CA GLN A 187 -3.69 7.65 -22.09
C GLN A 187 -4.05 8.77 -21.12
N ALA A 188 -4.60 8.44 -19.95
CA ALA A 188 -4.87 9.42 -18.89
C ALA A 188 -3.61 10.22 -18.55
N LYS A 189 -2.48 9.52 -18.36
CA LYS A 189 -1.19 10.12 -18.05
C LYS A 189 -0.67 11.03 -19.17
N LEU A 190 -0.70 10.59 -20.42
CA LEU A 190 -0.18 11.36 -21.56
C LEU A 190 -1.00 12.63 -21.82
N GLN A 191 -2.32 12.55 -21.65
CA GLN A 191 -3.23 13.64 -21.98
C GLN A 191 -3.38 14.66 -20.85
N SER A 192 -3.29 14.23 -19.59
CA SER A 192 -3.54 15.07 -18.42
C SER A 192 -2.33 15.31 -17.52
N ARG A 193 -1.20 14.62 -17.78
CA ARG A 193 -0.01 14.57 -16.92
C ARG A 193 -0.19 13.86 -15.58
N CYS A 194 -1.34 13.24 -15.31
CA CYS A 194 -1.57 12.55 -14.03
C CYS A 194 -0.48 11.51 -13.74
N GLY A 195 0.05 11.51 -12.52
CA GLY A 195 1.11 10.60 -12.10
C GLY A 195 2.51 10.92 -12.66
N MET A 196 2.72 12.09 -13.26
CA MET A 196 4.05 12.57 -13.69
C MET A 196 4.78 13.42 -12.63
N GLY A 197 4.07 13.91 -11.62
CA GLY A 197 4.66 14.73 -10.56
C GLY A 197 5.54 13.96 -9.57
N ALA A 198 6.00 14.61 -8.51
CA ALA A 198 7.02 14.07 -7.59
C ALA A 198 6.68 12.70 -6.97
N CYS A 199 5.40 12.39 -6.75
CA CYS A 199 4.99 11.08 -6.24
C CYS A 199 5.08 9.95 -7.26
N GLN A 200 5.28 10.27 -8.55
CA GLN A 200 5.37 9.33 -9.67
C GLN A 200 4.17 8.37 -9.75
N GLY A 201 2.97 8.92 -9.52
CA GLY A 201 1.72 8.16 -9.60
C GLY A 201 1.39 7.30 -8.38
N ARG A 202 2.21 7.31 -7.32
CA ARG A 202 2.02 6.43 -6.14
C ARG A 202 0.62 6.54 -5.51
N VAL A 203 0.01 7.72 -5.55
CA VAL A 203 -1.32 7.95 -4.97
C VAL A 203 -2.41 7.85 -6.04
N CYS A 204 -2.31 8.67 -7.10
CA CYS A 204 -3.37 8.75 -8.11
C CYS A 204 -3.50 7.50 -8.97
N ALA A 205 -2.43 6.72 -9.20
CA ALA A 205 -2.53 5.46 -9.94
C ALA A 205 -3.31 4.40 -9.15
N SER A 206 -3.11 4.33 -7.82
CA SER A 206 -3.87 3.43 -6.95
C SER A 206 -5.34 3.85 -6.86
N ALA A 207 -5.62 5.15 -6.81
CA ALA A 207 -6.99 5.66 -6.89
C ALA A 207 -7.63 5.32 -8.25
N ALA A 208 -6.93 5.55 -9.36
CA ALA A 208 -7.40 5.25 -10.71
C ALA A 208 -7.65 3.74 -10.91
N HIS A 209 -6.81 2.88 -10.34
CA HIS A 209 -7.05 1.44 -10.35
C HIS A 209 -8.37 1.07 -9.65
N ARG A 210 -8.68 1.70 -8.52
CA ARG A 210 -9.94 1.46 -7.79
C ARG A 210 -11.17 2.08 -8.47
N LEU A 211 -11.02 3.23 -9.11
CA LEU A 211 -12.13 3.95 -9.75
C LEU A 211 -12.46 3.42 -11.14
N PHE A 212 -11.44 3.05 -11.92
CA PHE A 212 -11.57 2.71 -13.34
C PHE A 212 -11.11 1.30 -13.70
N GLY A 213 -10.53 0.55 -12.75
CA GLY A 213 -9.98 -0.79 -13.01
C GLY A 213 -8.68 -0.79 -13.82
N TRP A 214 -8.07 0.38 -14.08
CA TRP A 214 -6.86 0.46 -14.89
C TRP A 214 -5.68 -0.25 -14.22
N ALA A 215 -4.96 -1.05 -15.00
CA ALA A 215 -3.76 -1.70 -14.54
C ALA A 215 -2.62 -0.67 -14.34
N PRO A 216 -1.91 -0.69 -13.19
CA PRO A 216 -0.75 0.16 -13.00
C PRO A 216 0.38 -0.28 -13.95
N THR A 217 1.13 0.69 -14.47
CA THR A 217 2.32 0.40 -15.27
C THR A 217 3.53 0.10 -14.38
N PRO A 218 4.43 -0.83 -14.80
CA PRO A 218 5.67 -1.06 -14.08
C PRO A 218 6.46 0.24 -13.90
N PRO A 219 7.01 0.49 -12.69
CA PRO A 219 7.76 1.71 -12.45
C PRO A 219 9.08 1.68 -13.21
N ARG A 220 9.46 2.85 -13.75
CA ARG A 220 10.78 3.06 -14.36
C ARG A 220 11.80 3.50 -13.32
N ALA A 221 13.06 3.22 -13.59
CA ALA A 221 14.15 3.76 -12.79
C ALA A 221 14.29 5.28 -13.00
N PRO A 222 14.65 6.06 -11.96
CA PRO A 222 14.83 5.63 -10.57
C PRO A 222 13.48 5.45 -9.84
N LEU A 223 13.37 4.46 -8.96
CA LEU A 223 12.11 4.14 -8.24
C LEU A 223 11.67 5.25 -7.27
N VAL A 224 12.63 6.02 -6.78
CA VAL A 224 12.45 7.24 -6.01
C VAL A 224 13.26 8.35 -6.69
N PRO A 225 12.80 9.61 -6.66
CA PRO A 225 13.59 10.72 -7.18
C PRO A 225 15.00 10.73 -6.56
N ALA A 226 16.01 10.78 -7.41
CA ALA A 226 17.41 10.89 -7.02
C ALA A 226 17.99 12.17 -7.61
N ARG A 227 18.83 12.86 -6.83
CA ARG A 227 19.56 14.04 -7.33
C ARG A 227 20.57 13.57 -8.37
N ILE A 228 20.69 14.30 -9.48
CA ILE A 228 21.70 14.03 -10.51
C ILE A 228 23.10 14.00 -9.88
N ALA A 229 23.41 14.94 -8.97
CA ALA A 229 24.67 14.97 -8.24
C ALA A 229 24.97 13.66 -7.46
N THR A 230 23.95 12.96 -6.94
CA THR A 230 24.13 11.66 -6.27
C THR A 230 24.50 10.57 -7.26
N LEU A 231 23.93 10.61 -8.47
CA LEU A 231 24.24 9.65 -9.54
C LEU A 231 25.58 9.93 -10.24
N LEU A 232 26.06 11.18 -10.15
CA LEU A 232 27.36 11.62 -10.67
C LEU A 232 28.53 11.39 -9.68
N LEU A 233 28.28 10.85 -8.49
CA LEU A 233 29.36 10.43 -7.58
C LEU A 233 30.13 9.28 -8.24
N ASP A 234 31.18 9.63 -8.97
CA ASP A 234 31.98 8.66 -9.70
C ASP A 234 32.93 7.90 -8.76
N SER A 235 33.14 6.65 -9.16
CA SER A 235 33.96 5.53 -8.68
C SER A 235 35.38 5.78 -8.13
N GLN A 236 35.83 7.02 -7.94
CA GLN A 236 37.20 7.36 -7.55
C GLN A 236 37.59 7.00 -6.10
N GLN A 237 36.62 6.65 -5.25
CA GLN A 237 36.90 6.19 -3.88
C GLN A 237 37.00 4.66 -3.73
N ALA A 238 36.80 3.87 -4.80
CA ALA A 238 36.67 2.41 -4.71
C ALA A 238 37.95 1.60 -5.06
N ARG A 239 39.11 2.24 -5.28
CA ARG A 239 40.40 1.53 -5.41
C ARG A 239 41.25 1.72 -4.15
N PRO A 240 41.36 0.74 -3.24
CA PRO A 240 42.51 0.71 -2.35
C PRO A 240 43.76 0.48 -3.20
N GLY A 241 44.77 1.32 -3.01
CA GLY A 241 45.96 1.39 -3.86
C GLY A 241 46.65 0.05 -4.08
N ALA A 242 46.59 -0.44 -5.33
CA ALA A 242 47.61 -1.30 -5.87
C ALA A 242 48.62 -0.37 -6.56
N ASP A 243 49.63 0.09 -5.82
CA ASP A 243 50.95 0.50 -6.35
C ASP A 243 51.88 0.87 -5.19
N ASN A 244 52.68 -0.09 -4.77
CA ASN A 244 54.11 0.09 -4.47
C ASN A 244 54.73 -1.25 -4.08
N ALA A 245 55.02 -2.11 -5.07
CA ALA A 245 55.98 -3.20 -4.91
C ALA A 245 56.50 -3.68 -6.27
N THR A 246 57.19 -2.84 -7.05
CA THR A 246 58.07 -3.31 -8.14
C THR A 246 59.25 -2.36 -8.42
N GLY A 247 60.47 -2.86 -8.17
CA GLY A 247 61.76 -2.42 -8.74
C GLY A 247 62.46 -1.31 -7.95
N GLY A 248 63.58 -1.52 -7.24
CA GLY A 248 64.85 -2.16 -7.64
C GLY A 248 65.91 -1.07 -7.83
N PRO A 249 67.24 -1.30 -7.76
CA PRO A 249 67.98 -2.56 -7.70
C PRO A 249 68.49 -2.97 -6.30
#